data_AF-A0A2K1ZAP9-F1
#
_entry.id   AF-A0A2K1ZAP9-F1
#
_cell.length_a   1.000
_cell.length_b   1.000
_cell.length_c   1.000
_cell.angle_alpha   90.00
_cell.angle_beta   90.00
_cell.angle_gamma   90.00
#
_symmetry.space_group_name_H-M   'P 1'
#
loop_
_entity.id
_entity.type
_entity.pdbx_description
1 polymer ?
#
loop_
_entity_poly.entity_id
_entity_poly.type
_entity_poly.pdbx_seq_one_letter_code
_entity_poly.pdbx_strand_id
1 'polypeptide(L)' 'MAKHHPDLIMCRKQPGIAIGRLCEKCDGKCVICDSYVHPCTLVRVCDECNYGSFQG' A
#
# COMPACT_ATOMS: atom_id res chain seq x y z
N MET A 1 3.89 7.50 -5.20
CA MET A 1 3.56 7.21 -3.81
C MET A 1 4.85 7.06 -3.04
N ALA A 2 5.84 6.28 -3.48
CA ALA A 2 7.14 6.23 -2.78
C ALA A 2 8.35 6.55 -3.67
N LYS A 3 8.34 6.18 -4.96
CA LYS A 3 9.53 6.33 -5.81
C LYS A 3 9.89 7.79 -6.10
N HIS A 4 8.90 8.67 -6.15
CA HIS A 4 9.06 10.09 -6.48
C HIS A 4 9.25 10.99 -5.25
N HIS A 5 9.04 10.46 -4.05
CA HIS A 5 9.11 11.18 -2.79
C HIS A 5 10.08 10.43 -1.86
N PRO A 6 11.38 10.75 -1.91
CA PRO A 6 12.43 9.98 -1.23
C PRO A 6 12.35 10.04 0.30
N ASP A 7 11.58 10.99 0.83
CA ASP A 7 11.34 11.25 2.25
C ASP A 7 10.27 10.32 2.86
N LEU A 8 9.45 9.67 2.04
CA LEU A 8 8.40 8.77 2.54
C LEU A 8 8.95 7.41 2.93
N ILE A 9 8.67 6.98 4.17
CA ILE A 9 9.12 5.71 4.73
C ILE A 9 7.97 4.71 4.78
N MET A 10 8.18 3.53 4.21
CA MET A 10 7.23 2.42 4.29
C MET A 10 7.29 1.72 5.65
N CYS A 11 6.13 1.25 6.15
CA CYS A 11 6.02 0.56 7.43
C CYS A 11 6.94 -0.68 7.56
N ARG A 12 6.98 -1.55 6.53
CA ARG A 12 7.80 -2.78 6.46
C ARG A 12 7.68 -3.77 7.65
N LYS A 13 6.62 -3.69 8.45
CA LYS A 13 6.27 -4.72 9.45
C LYS A 13 5.79 -6.01 8.77
N GLN A 14 5.67 -7.09 9.55
CA GLN A 14 5.12 -8.35 9.06
C GLN A 14 3.71 -8.13 8.47
N PRO A 15 3.46 -8.48 7.20
CA PRO A 15 2.16 -8.29 6.59
C PRO A 15 1.13 -9.24 7.22
N GLY A 16 -0.03 -8.71 7.58
CA GLY A 16 -1.15 -9.46 8.14
C GLY A 16 -2.02 -10.07 7.05
N ILE A 17 -3.30 -10.30 7.38
CA ILE A 17 -4.29 -10.86 6.44
C ILE A 17 -5.05 -9.78 5.66
N ALA A 18 -5.01 -8.53 6.11
CA ALA A 18 -5.78 -7.44 5.54
C ALA A 18 -5.25 -7.04 4.15
N ILE A 19 -6.17 -6.90 3.19
CA ILE A 19 -5.86 -6.43 1.83
C ILE A 19 -5.75 -4.90 1.89
N GLY A 20 -4.63 -4.36 1.41
CA GLY A 20 -4.44 -2.92 1.30
C GLY A 20 -5.29 -2.33 0.19
N ARG A 21 -5.95 -1.20 0.46
CA ARG A 21 -6.73 -0.45 -0.54
C ARG A 21 -6.04 0.86 -0.88
N LEU A 22 -6.38 1.38 -2.05
CA LEU A 22 -5.95 2.69 -2.52
C LEU A 22 -7.17 3.59 -2.64
N CYS A 23 -6.96 4.89 -2.41
CA CYS A 23 -7.99 5.88 -2.68
C CYS A 23 -8.18 6.05 -4.20
N GLU A 24 -9.31 6.61 -4.61
CA GLU A 24 -9.66 6.77 -6.04
C GLU A 24 -8.60 7.50 -6.87
N LYS A 25 -7.88 8.45 -6.26
CA LYS A 25 -6.80 9.20 -6.93
C LYS A 25 -5.56 8.35 -7.21
N CYS A 26 -5.39 7.24 -6.50
CA CYS A 26 -4.25 6.34 -6.60
C CYS A 26 -4.65 4.96 -7.13
N ASP A 27 -5.89 4.78 -7.56
CA ASP A 27 -6.40 3.49 -8.00
C ASP A 27 -5.58 2.93 -9.19
N GLY A 28 -5.34 1.62 -9.17
CA GLY A 28 -4.51 0.92 -10.16
C GLY A 28 -3.01 1.19 -10.09
N LYS A 29 -2.52 2.04 -9.18
CA LYS A 29 -1.10 2.37 -9.06
C LYS A 29 -0.35 1.37 -8.16
N CYS A 30 0.77 0.83 -8.63
CA CYS A 30 1.63 -0.03 -7.82
C CYS A 30 2.31 0.77 -6.70
N VAL A 31 2.11 0.33 -5.45
CA VAL A 31 2.63 1.00 -4.24
C VAL A 31 4.15 1.04 -4.13
N ILE A 32 4.88 0.23 -4.90
CA ILE A 32 6.35 0.16 -4.89
C ILE A 32 6.96 0.98 -6.03
N CYS A 33 6.57 0.68 -7.28
CA CYS A 33 7.22 1.25 -8.46
C CYS A 33 6.45 2.41 -9.10
N ASP A 34 5.26 2.76 -8.58
CA ASP A 34 4.40 3.82 -9.10
C ASP A 34 3.86 3.60 -10.53
N SER A 35 3.99 2.37 -11.05
CA SER A 35 3.47 1.95 -12.36
C SER A 35 1.98 1.60 -12.32
N TYR A 36 1.27 1.83 -13.42
CA TYR A 36 -0.14 1.45 -13.61
C TYR A 36 -0.31 0.13 -14.39
N VAL A 37 0.78 -0.49 -14.82
CA VAL A 37 0.76 -1.67 -15.69
C VAL A 37 1.33 -2.90 -14.98
N HIS A 38 0.81 -4.07 -15.37
CA HIS A 38 1.24 -5.39 -14.89
C HIS A 38 1.15 -5.60 -13.36
N PRO A 39 -0.05 -5.49 -12.75
CA PRO A 39 -0.24 -5.90 -11.36
C PRO A 39 -0.10 -7.42 -11.22
N CYS A 40 0.87 -7.88 -10.43
CA CYS A 40 1.15 -9.31 -10.27
C CYS A 40 0.66 -9.90 -8.93
N THR A 41 0.63 -9.10 -7.87
CA THR A 41 0.41 -9.59 -6.50
C THR A 41 -0.48 -8.65 -5.68
N LEU A 42 -1.41 -9.22 -4.92
CA LEU A 42 -2.24 -8.46 -3.97
C LEU A 42 -1.39 -7.91 -2.82
N VAL A 43 -1.62 -6.65 -2.45
CA VAL A 43 -0.92 -5.98 -1.34
C VAL A 43 -1.58 -6.36 -0.03
N ARG A 44 -0.77 -6.72 0.99
CA ARG A 44 -1.22 -6.94 2.36
C ARG A 44 -0.59 -5.94 3.32
N VAL A 45 -1.40 -5.44 4.24
CA VAL A 45 -1.02 -4.43 5.23
C VAL A 45 -0.75 -5.14 6.57
N CYS A 46 0.16 -4.60 7.39
CA CYS A 46 0.39 -5.15 8.74
C CYS A 46 -0.83 -4.88 9.65
N ASP A 47 -1.00 -5.68 10.68
CA ASP A 47 -2.20 -5.60 11.52
C ASP A 47 -2.34 -4.26 12.26
N GLU A 48 -1.22 -3.62 12.61
CA GLU A 48 -1.23 -2.30 13.25
C GLU A 48 -1.74 -1.19 12.31
N CYS A 49 -1.36 -1.24 11.03
CA CYS A 49 -1.82 -0.27 10.03
C CYS A 49 -3.28 -0.52 9.60
N ASN A 50 -3.88 -1.65 9.98
CA ASN A 50 -5.28 -1.97 9.71
C ASN A 50 -6.12 -2.06 11.01
N TYR A 51 -5.72 -1.34 12.06
CA TYR A 51 -6.43 -1.34 13.33
C TYR A 51 -7.34 -0.12 13.49
N GLY A 52 -8.58 -0.34 13.95
CA GLY A 52 -9.53 0.72 14.29
C GLY A 52 -9.86 1.64 13.12
N SER A 53 -9.72 2.95 13.31
CA SER A 53 -10.04 3.98 12.30
C SER A 53 -9.13 3.95 11.06
N PHE A 54 -8.05 3.15 11.07
CA PHE A 54 -7.18 2.95 9.91
C PHE A 54 -7.66 1.83 8.99
N GLN A 55 -8.78 1.17 9.30
CA GLN A 55 -9.41 0.20 8.41
C GLN A 55 -10.04 0.92 7.22
N GLY A 56 -9.63 0.55 6.00
CA GLY A 56 -10.11 1.17 4.77
C GLY A 56 -9.20 0.90 3.60
#